data_AF-A0A924VU87-F1
#
_entry.id   AF-A0A924VU87-F1
#
_cell.length_a   1.000
_cell.length_b   1.000
_cell.length_c   1.000
_cell.angle_alpha   90.00
_cell.angle_beta   90.00
_cell.angle_gamma   90.00
#
_symmetry.space_group_name_H-M   'P 1'
#
loop_
_entity.id
_entity.type
_entity.pdbx_description
1 polymer ?
#
loop_
_entity_poly.entity_id
_entity_poly.type
_entity_poly.pdbx_seq_one_letter_code
_entity_poly.pdbx_strand_id
1 'polypeptide(L)' 'TLLMLVSALMGHARMQEVYAEAVKEKYRFFSFGDAMFIQ' A
#
# COMPACT_ATOMS: atom_id res chain seq x y z
N THR A 1 1.23 12.12 -2.25
CA THR A 1 0.40 12.41 -1.05
C THR A 1 -0.56 11.28 -0.70
N LEU A 2 -1.18 10.58 -1.67
CA LEU A 2 -2.10 9.46 -1.41
C LEU A 2 -1.53 8.38 -0.46
N LEU A 3 -0.22 8.09 -0.57
CA LEU A 3 0.46 7.16 0.33
C LEU A 3 0.34 7.55 1.80
N MET A 4 0.43 8.85 2.11
CA MET A 4 0.31 9.37 3.46
C MET A 4 -1.13 9.29 3.98
N LEU A 5 -2.13 9.50 3.11
CA LEU A 5 -3.54 9.31 3.45
C LEU A 5 -3.83 7.85 3.85
N VAL A 6 -3.38 6.90 3.04
CA VAL A 6 -3.55 5.47 3.33
C VAL A 6 -2.76 5.07 4.59
N SER A 7 -1.55 5.62 4.77
CA SER A 7 -0.76 5.43 5.99
C SER A 7 -1.46 5.96 7.25
N ALA A 8 -2.22 7.05 7.16
CA ALA A 8 -3.00 7.58 8.28
C ALA A 8 -4.20 6.67 8.63
N LEU A 9 -4.75 5.94 7.66
CA LEU A 9 -5.87 5.02 7.86
C LEU A 9 -5.44 3.69 8.49
N MET A 10 -4.34 3.09 8.03
CA MET A 10 -3.91 1.74 8.46
C MET A 10 -2.67 1.74 9.38
N GLY A 11 -2.09 2.91 9.65
CA GLY A 11 -0.85 3.06 10.42
C GLY A 11 0.41 2.97 9.54
N HIS A 12 1.41 3.80 9.86
CA HIS A 12 2.61 3.94 9.05
C HIS A 12 3.47 2.66 9.00
N ALA A 13 3.73 2.04 10.15
CA ALA A 13 4.53 0.81 10.22
C ALA A 13 3.89 -0.32 9.39
N ARG A 14 2.57 -0.50 9.54
CA ARG A 14 1.82 -1.52 8.81
C ARG A 14 1.81 -1.24 7.31
N MET A 15 1.68 0.02 6.91
CA MET A 15 1.75 0.41 5.50
C MET A 15 3.10 0.04 4.88
N GLN A 16 4.22 0.29 5.57
CA GLN A 16 5.56 -0.06 5.09
C GLN A 16 5.73 -1.58 4.91
N GLU A 17 5.28 -2.38 5.89
CA GLU A 17 5.32 -3.84 5.79
C GLU A 17 4.55 -4.37 4.58
N VAL A 18 3.30 -3.92 4.41
CA VAL A 18 2.44 -4.39 3.31
C VAL A 18 2.97 -3.91 1.95
N TYR A 19 3.52 -2.70 1.88
CA TYR A 19 4.13 -2.19 0.66
C TYR A 19 5.37 -3.00 0.26
N ALA A 20 6.20 -3.38 1.24
CA ALA A 20 7.37 -4.23 1.00
C ALA A 20 6.97 -5.62 0.46
N GLU A 21 5.93 -6.24 1.03
CA GLU A 21 5.42 -7.52 0.53
C GLU A 21 4.83 -7.37 -0.88
N ALA A 22 4.06 -6.31 -1.16
CA ALA A 22 3.52 -6.04 -2.49
C ALA A 22 4.62 -5.86 -3.55
N VAL A 23 5.74 -5.22 -3.19
CA VAL A 23 6.90 -5.09 -4.08
C VAL A 23 7.57 -6.45 -4.34
N LYS A 24 7.77 -7.25 -3.28
CA LYS A 24 8.35 -8.60 -3.38
C LYS A 24 7.52 -9.51 -4.29
N GLU A 25 6.20 -9.45 -4.16
CA GLU A 25 5.24 -10.19 -4.97
C GLU A 25 4.94 -9.53 -6.34
N LYS A 26 5.65 -8.44 -6.67
CA LYS A 26 5.58 -7.75 -7.96
C LYS A 26 4.18 -7.25 -8.34
N TYR A 27 3.44 -6.73 -7.36
CA TYR A 27 2.19 -6.04 -7.61
C TYR A 27 2.41 -4.83 -8.52
N ARG A 28 1.41 -4.53 -9.34
CA ARG A 28 1.39 -3.34 -10.20
C ARG A 28 0.94 -2.16 -9.36
N PHE A 29 1.68 -1.06 -9.42
CA PHE A 29 1.37 0.16 -8.66
C PHE A 29 0.80 1.26 -9.59
N PHE A 30 0.33 2.35 -8.97
CA PHE A 30 -0.19 3.55 -9.64
C PHE A 30 -1.55 3.33 -10.32
N SER A 31 -1.92 4.21 -11.25
CA SER A 31 -3.30 4.40 -11.72
C SER A 31 -3.97 3.17 -12.34
N PHE A 32 -3.20 2.25 -12.93
CA PHE A 32 -3.71 1.02 -13.55
C PHE A 32 -3.15 -0.24 -12.88
N GLY A 33 -2.71 -0.09 -11.63
CA GLY A 33 -2.16 -1.15 -10.82
C GLY A 33 -3.22 -2.04 -10.19
N ASP A 34 -2.77 -2.83 -9.24
CA ASP A 34 -3.61 -3.66 -8.40
C ASP A 34 -4.17 -2.84 -7.23
N ALA A 35 -5.14 -3.41 -6.50
CA ALA A 35 -5.85 -2.72 -5.43
C ALA A 35 -5.54 -3.31 -4.04
N MET A 36 -5.71 -2.49 -3.01
CA MET A 36 -5.64 -2.89 -1.61
C MET A 36 -7.00 -2.69 -0.96
N PHE A 37 -7.49 -3.71 -0.25
CA PHE A 37 -8.70 -3.63 0.57
C PHE A 37 -8.31 -3.48 2.05
N ILE A 38 -8.88 -2.49 2.73
CA ILE A 38 -8.63 -2.19 4.15
C ILE A 38 -10.00 -2.23 4.85
N GLN A 39 -10.10 -3.06 5.91
CA GLN A 39 -11.31 -3.25 6.72
C GLN A 39 -11.14 -2.61 8.09
#